data_AF-A0AAQ0BQ16-F1
#
_entry.id   AF-A0AAQ0BQ16-F1
#
_cell.length_a   1.000
_cell.length_b   1.000
_cell.length_c   1.000
_cell.angle_alpha   90.00
_cell.angle_beta   90.00
_cell.angle_gamma   90.00
#
_symmetry.space_group_name_H-M   'P 1'
#
loop_
_entity.id
_entity.type
_entity.pdbx_description
1 polymer ?
#
loop_
_entity_poly.entity_id
_entity_poly.type
_entity_poly.pdbx_seq_one_letter_code
_entity_poly.pdbx_strand_id
1 'polypeptide(L)'
;MTLHIAASQIQQPSRLSASARSCLSLIDGGIQWLQWAIQSPAQHFRLPDETQMLCAVQQGLHGDPFCLLPVSELLVSPAKLMTMGGNDLQTLTSVEAQGTAKPDPVLENQLASLLARHRLVRRADIAALPTWLGQLGIDTSPVFQCLSLDDAVALVELMRTVPSQRSADANAAPDTPAETRASAAFAAAEARTPMEFVDYMRFHQVLSARNLAAQAQTLLHATLPELFGSLEGPQLRGLPTPDTVVQVVRDWYAQSRQLGFSRLSLGALRMVQRTGYPGGSEPDVRTALWRYTTAAQILLSSATSVSARMGQDGRTCSYELRRGTQVAVLCLDRHGVISLDDFIADTSPATQSGGTSGAPGAAPASGGKRAGTSGGAQPQTAASPSAALDDFALGYAA
;
A
#
# COMPACT_ATOMS: atom_id res chain seq x y z
N MET A 1 -18.87 40.04 5.85
CA MET A 1 -17.52 39.45 5.98
C MET A 1 -17.66 37.95 6.09
N THR A 2 -16.74 37.22 5.49
CA THR A 2 -17.12 36.31 4.41
C THR A 2 -16.30 35.04 4.40
N LEU A 3 -16.97 33.89 4.40
CA LEU A 3 -16.34 32.64 4.03
C LEU A 3 -15.90 32.75 2.56
N HIS A 4 -14.58 32.75 2.33
CA HIS A 4 -14.00 32.69 1.00
C HIS A 4 -13.42 31.31 0.75
N ILE A 5 -13.84 30.70 -0.35
CA ILE A 5 -13.30 29.46 -0.87
C ILE A 5 -12.69 29.78 -2.23
N ALA A 6 -11.38 29.57 -2.36
CA ALA A 6 -10.58 30.11 -3.46
C ALA A 6 -10.81 31.64 -3.59
N ALA A 7 -11.19 32.10 -4.79
CA ALA A 7 -11.55 33.49 -5.06
C ALA A 7 -13.03 33.80 -4.78
N SER A 8 -13.85 32.79 -4.47
CA SER A 8 -15.31 32.92 -4.38
C SER A 8 -15.79 33.19 -2.98
N GLN A 9 -16.66 34.19 -2.83
CA GLN A 9 -17.36 34.48 -1.59
C GLN A 9 -18.61 33.59 -1.44
N ILE A 10 -18.69 32.82 -0.36
CA ILE A 10 -19.83 31.97 -0.03
C ILE A 10 -20.79 32.75 0.87
N GLN A 11 -21.97 33.07 0.35
CA GLN A 11 -23.04 33.76 1.09
C GLN A 11 -24.22 32.84 1.40
N GLN A 12 -24.32 31.68 0.73
CA GLN A 12 -25.39 30.72 0.89
C GLN A 12 -24.84 29.30 0.67
N PRO A 13 -25.35 28.28 1.37
CA PRO A 13 -24.89 26.90 1.20
C PRO A 13 -25.02 26.37 -0.23
N SER A 14 -26.02 26.84 -0.99
CA SER A 14 -26.26 26.47 -2.39
C SER A 14 -25.12 26.84 -3.35
N ARG A 15 -24.19 27.71 -2.92
CA ARG A 15 -22.98 28.07 -3.68
C ARG A 15 -21.91 26.99 -3.66
N LEU A 16 -21.99 26.05 -2.72
CA LEU A 16 -21.09 24.90 -2.66
C LEU A 16 -21.49 23.85 -3.70
N SER A 17 -20.50 23.09 -4.19
CA SER A 17 -20.77 21.94 -5.05
C SER A 17 -21.71 20.92 -4.38
N ALA A 18 -22.37 20.09 -5.19
CA ALA A 18 -23.24 19.04 -4.67
C ALA A 18 -22.45 18.07 -3.76
N SER A 19 -21.25 17.66 -4.18
CA SER A 19 -20.37 16.79 -3.38
C SER A 19 -19.98 17.45 -2.06
N ALA A 20 -19.61 18.74 -2.05
CA ALA A 20 -19.26 19.43 -0.82
C ALA A 20 -20.45 19.55 0.14
N ARG A 21 -21.66 19.79 -0.37
CA ARG A 21 -22.87 19.81 0.47
C ARG A 21 -23.19 18.44 1.07
N SER A 22 -23.10 17.38 0.27
CA SER A 22 -23.31 16.00 0.75
C SER A 22 -22.25 15.59 1.78
N CYS A 23 -20.97 15.91 1.53
CA CYS A 23 -19.90 15.66 2.50
C CYS A 23 -20.12 16.46 3.79
N LEU A 24 -20.53 17.73 3.68
CA LEU A 24 -20.78 18.58 4.85
C LEU A 24 -21.94 18.05 5.71
N SER A 25 -22.97 17.44 5.10
CA SER A 25 -24.06 16.80 5.85
C SER A 25 -23.65 15.52 6.58
N LEU A 26 -22.53 14.89 6.18
CA LEU A 26 -21.96 13.73 6.86
C LEU A 26 -21.04 14.12 8.03
N ILE A 27 -20.62 15.39 8.11
CA ILE A 27 -19.86 15.91 9.24
C ILE A 27 -20.84 16.33 10.32
N ASP A 28 -20.74 15.75 11.51
CA ASP A 28 -21.56 16.17 12.65
C ASP A 28 -21.32 17.66 12.97
N GLY A 29 -22.39 18.44 13.03
CA GLY A 29 -22.32 19.91 13.18
C GLY A 29 -21.88 20.69 11.92
N GLY A 30 -21.57 20.02 10.80
CA GLY A 30 -21.00 20.67 9.62
C GLY A 30 -21.93 21.72 8.98
N ILE A 31 -23.23 21.43 8.88
CA ILE A 31 -24.23 22.36 8.33
C ILE A 31 -24.38 23.59 9.23
N GLN A 32 -24.43 23.38 10.55
CA GLN A 32 -24.54 24.42 11.57
C GLN A 32 -23.31 25.33 11.54
N TRP A 33 -22.12 24.73 11.42
CA TRP A 33 -20.87 25.47 11.28
C TRP A 33 -20.88 26.36 10.04
N LEU A 34 -21.32 25.85 8.88
CA LEU A 34 -21.37 26.64 7.66
C LEU A 34 -22.35 27.82 7.80
N GLN A 35 -23.53 27.58 8.37
CA GLN A 35 -24.52 28.64 8.61
C GLN A 35 -23.94 29.71 9.54
N TRP A 36 -23.31 29.30 10.64
CA TRP A 36 -22.63 30.20 11.56
C TRP A 36 -21.50 30.98 10.88
N ALA A 37 -20.65 30.33 10.09
CA ALA A 37 -19.52 30.96 9.41
C ALA A 37 -19.96 31.99 8.35
N ILE A 38 -21.08 31.74 7.67
CA ILE A 38 -21.69 32.70 6.73
C ILE A 38 -22.25 33.91 7.47
N GLN A 39 -22.83 33.71 8.66
CA GLN A 39 -23.54 34.75 9.40
C GLN A 39 -22.63 35.54 10.36
N SER A 40 -21.44 35.03 10.70
CA SER A 40 -20.56 35.62 11.71
C SER A 40 -19.74 36.80 11.17
N PRO A 41 -20.05 38.05 11.57
CA PRO A 41 -19.38 39.23 11.01
C PRO A 41 -17.93 39.42 11.49
N ALA A 42 -17.55 38.78 12.61
CA ALA A 42 -16.24 38.94 13.23
C ALA A 42 -15.18 37.95 12.71
N GLN A 43 -15.58 36.86 12.04
CA GLN A 43 -14.70 35.76 11.65
C GLN A 43 -14.39 35.82 10.15
N HIS A 44 -13.14 35.52 9.78
CA HIS A 44 -12.66 35.54 8.40
C HIS A 44 -12.03 34.20 8.03
N PHE A 45 -12.74 33.43 7.21
CA PHE A 45 -12.23 32.16 6.70
C PHE A 45 -11.80 32.33 5.25
N ARG A 46 -10.52 32.06 4.97
CA ARG A 46 -9.97 31.95 3.62
C ARG A 46 -9.40 30.56 3.45
N LEU A 47 -10.05 29.78 2.61
CA LEU A 47 -9.70 28.39 2.35
C LEU A 47 -9.42 28.25 0.84
N PRO A 48 -8.43 27.44 0.45
CA PRO A 48 -8.00 27.36 -0.95
C PRO A 48 -9.03 26.66 -1.85
N ASP A 49 -9.78 25.70 -1.32
CA ASP A 49 -10.81 24.95 -2.04
C ASP A 49 -11.84 24.33 -1.05
N GLU A 50 -12.90 23.72 -1.60
CA GLU A 50 -13.98 23.10 -0.81
C GLU A 50 -13.50 21.88 0.00
N THR A 51 -12.49 21.15 -0.49
CA THR A 51 -11.92 20.01 0.22
C THR A 51 -11.21 20.46 1.49
N GLN A 52 -10.35 21.47 1.38
CA GLN A 52 -9.66 22.07 2.53
C GLN A 52 -10.65 22.75 3.48
N MET A 53 -11.74 23.32 2.97
CA MET A 53 -12.83 23.79 3.82
C MET A 53 -13.40 22.64 4.67
N LEU A 54 -13.80 21.53 4.07
CA LEU A 54 -14.41 20.41 4.81
C LEU A 54 -13.45 19.82 5.85
N CYS A 55 -12.17 19.67 5.50
CA CYS A 55 -11.14 19.26 6.46
C CYS A 55 -11.02 20.26 7.62
N ALA A 56 -11.03 21.56 7.34
CA ALA A 56 -10.97 22.60 8.37
C ALA A 56 -12.23 22.63 9.26
N VAL A 57 -13.42 22.36 8.70
CA VAL A 57 -14.66 22.22 9.48
C VAL A 57 -14.54 21.05 10.45
N GLN A 58 -14.17 19.87 9.95
CA GLN A 58 -14.01 18.67 10.78
C GLN A 58 -12.97 18.89 11.89
N GLN A 59 -11.78 19.40 11.53
CA GLN A 59 -10.73 19.71 12.49
C GLN A 59 -11.16 20.77 13.51
N GLY A 60 -11.89 21.79 13.09
CA GLY A 60 -12.31 22.91 13.95
C GLY A 60 -13.44 22.55 14.91
N LEU A 61 -14.36 21.67 14.49
CA LEU A 61 -15.47 21.22 15.33
C LEU A 61 -15.04 20.14 16.33
N HIS A 62 -14.24 19.17 15.87
CA HIS A 62 -14.01 17.93 16.61
C HIS A 62 -12.56 17.73 17.07
N GLY A 63 -11.62 18.54 16.57
CA GLY A 63 -10.20 18.41 16.90
C GLY A 63 -9.50 17.20 16.23
N ASP A 64 -10.21 16.44 15.40
CA ASP A 64 -9.71 15.23 14.74
C ASP A 64 -9.85 15.38 13.21
N PRO A 65 -8.89 14.88 12.40
CA PRO A 65 -8.96 14.97 10.93
C PRO A 65 -10.00 14.04 10.29
N PHE A 66 -10.58 13.09 11.03
CA PHE A 66 -11.50 12.09 10.53
C PHE A 66 -12.92 12.32 11.04
N CYS A 67 -13.91 12.23 10.15
CA CYS A 67 -15.31 12.17 10.56
C CYS A 67 -15.70 10.72 10.85
N LEU A 68 -16.37 10.51 11.97
CA LEU A 68 -17.02 9.24 12.31
C LEU A 68 -18.44 9.25 11.73
N LEU A 69 -18.71 8.28 10.87
CA LEU A 69 -20.05 7.94 10.40
C LEU A 69 -20.59 6.77 11.23
N PRO A 70 -21.47 7.03 12.22
CA PRO A 70 -21.81 6.04 13.24
C PRO A 70 -22.58 4.83 12.72
N VAL A 71 -23.49 4.98 11.75
CA VAL A 71 -24.34 3.86 11.28
C VAL A 71 -23.57 2.94 10.35
N SER A 72 -22.83 3.51 9.41
CA SER A 72 -21.93 2.77 8.50
C SER A 72 -20.65 2.28 9.18
N GLU A 73 -20.43 2.68 10.43
CA GLU A 73 -19.24 2.41 11.24
C GLU A 73 -17.93 2.83 10.54
N LEU A 74 -17.96 3.90 9.76
CA LEU A 74 -16.83 4.34 8.95
C LEU A 74 -16.13 5.54 9.61
N LEU A 75 -14.81 5.42 9.81
CA LEU A 75 -13.96 6.54 10.20
C LEU A 75 -13.20 7.01 8.97
N VAL A 76 -13.50 8.19 8.42
CA VAL A 76 -12.97 8.61 7.11
C VAL A 76 -12.64 10.09 7.09
N SER A 77 -11.62 10.48 6.33
CA SER A 77 -11.31 11.89 6.12
C SER A 77 -12.33 12.57 5.19
N PRO A 78 -12.74 13.82 5.45
CA PRO A 78 -13.53 14.59 4.51
C PRO A 78 -12.88 14.73 3.13
N ALA A 79 -11.55 14.74 3.07
CA ALA A 79 -10.83 14.74 1.80
C ALA A 79 -11.11 13.47 0.97
N LYS A 80 -11.17 12.31 1.63
CA LYS A 80 -11.55 11.05 0.97
C LYS A 80 -12.99 11.07 0.49
N LEU A 81 -13.93 11.57 1.30
CA LEU A 81 -15.34 11.72 0.89
C LEU A 81 -15.48 12.57 -0.37
N MET A 82 -14.70 13.66 -0.49
CA MET A 82 -14.71 14.51 -1.69
C MET A 82 -14.20 13.82 -2.97
N THR A 83 -13.51 12.69 -2.86
CA THR A 83 -13.10 11.87 -4.02
C THR A 83 -14.18 10.88 -4.46
N MET A 84 -15.25 10.70 -3.68
CA MET A 84 -16.32 9.76 -4.00
C MET A 84 -17.30 10.37 -5.01
N GLY A 85 -17.89 9.51 -5.85
CA GLY A 85 -18.94 9.94 -6.77
C GLY A 85 -20.22 10.33 -6.03
N GLY A 86 -21.07 11.15 -6.65
CA GLY A 86 -22.33 11.61 -6.04
C GLY A 86 -23.25 10.48 -5.60
N ASN A 87 -23.30 9.37 -6.36
CA ASN A 87 -24.08 8.18 -5.98
C ASN A 87 -23.54 7.53 -4.69
N ASP A 88 -22.22 7.49 -4.51
CA ASP A 88 -21.59 6.89 -3.34
C ASP A 88 -21.83 7.73 -2.09
N LEU A 89 -21.70 9.06 -2.22
CA LEU A 89 -22.06 10.00 -1.14
C LEU A 89 -23.53 9.92 -0.77
N GLN A 90 -24.41 9.73 -1.77
CA GLN A 90 -25.84 9.54 -1.53
C GLN A 90 -26.12 8.24 -0.79
N THR A 91 -25.46 7.12 -1.16
CA THR A 91 -25.56 5.85 -0.42
C THR A 91 -25.14 6.03 1.04
N LEU A 92 -24.00 6.69 1.31
CA LEU A 92 -23.56 6.95 2.69
C LEU A 92 -24.57 7.81 3.46
N THR A 93 -25.06 8.89 2.84
CA THR A 93 -26.07 9.76 3.46
C THR A 93 -27.36 9.02 3.77
N SER A 94 -27.82 8.16 2.85
CA SER A 94 -29.01 7.34 3.04
C SER A 94 -28.85 6.29 4.14
N VAL A 95 -27.66 5.69 4.28
CA VAL A 95 -27.35 4.77 5.38
C VAL A 95 -27.36 5.52 6.71
N GLU A 96 -26.65 6.64 6.83
CA GLU A 96 -26.60 7.41 8.08
C GLU A 96 -27.98 7.94 8.50
N ALA A 97 -28.85 8.26 7.52
CA ALA A 97 -30.22 8.68 7.79
C ALA A 97 -31.12 7.56 8.35
N GLN A 98 -30.77 6.28 8.20
CA GLN A 98 -31.55 5.18 8.81
C GLN A 98 -31.42 5.14 10.33
N GLY A 99 -30.39 5.75 10.89
CA GLY A 99 -30.06 5.63 12.31
C GLY A 99 -29.81 4.17 12.71
N THR A 100 -30.20 3.80 13.93
CA THR A 100 -30.02 2.44 14.47
C THR A 100 -31.18 1.49 14.14
N ALA A 101 -32.01 1.83 13.16
CA ALA A 101 -33.11 0.97 12.73
C ALA A 101 -32.59 -0.32 12.08
N LYS A 102 -33.46 -1.32 11.89
CA LYS A 102 -33.09 -2.54 11.19
C LYS A 102 -32.52 -2.19 9.80
N PRO A 103 -31.29 -2.63 9.46
CA PRO A 103 -30.65 -2.25 8.20
C PRO A 103 -31.49 -2.73 7.02
N ASP A 104 -31.71 -1.84 6.04
CA ASP A 104 -32.29 -2.25 4.77
C ASP A 104 -31.28 -3.12 4.01
N PRO A 105 -31.61 -4.39 3.69
CA PRO A 105 -30.68 -5.29 3.02
C PRO A 105 -30.20 -4.78 1.66
N VAL A 106 -31.00 -3.96 0.95
CA VAL A 106 -30.59 -3.36 -0.32
C VAL A 106 -29.52 -2.32 -0.09
N LEU A 107 -29.70 -1.45 0.91
CA LEU A 107 -28.73 -0.42 1.26
C LEU A 107 -27.45 -1.01 1.85
N GLU A 108 -27.52 -2.08 2.64
CA GLU A 108 -26.32 -2.80 3.10
C GLU A 108 -25.51 -3.40 1.95
N ASN A 109 -26.16 -3.97 0.94
CA ASN A 109 -25.46 -4.48 -0.25
C ASN A 109 -24.80 -3.35 -1.06
N GLN A 110 -25.47 -2.20 -1.16
CA GLN A 110 -24.90 -1.01 -1.80
C GLN A 110 -23.69 -0.47 -1.01
N LEU A 111 -23.81 -0.40 0.32
CA LEU A 111 -22.72 -0.01 1.20
C LEU A 111 -21.55 -0.98 1.09
N ALA A 112 -21.77 -2.29 1.15
CA ALA A 112 -20.72 -3.30 0.97
C ALA A 112 -20.00 -3.14 -0.38
N SER A 113 -20.75 -2.89 -1.45
CA SER A 113 -20.18 -2.63 -2.79
C SER A 113 -19.35 -1.34 -2.83
N LEU A 114 -19.82 -0.28 -2.16
CA LEU A 114 -19.10 1.00 -2.03
C LEU A 114 -17.79 0.79 -1.26
N LEU A 115 -17.85 0.14 -0.10
CA LEU A 115 -16.68 -0.11 0.75
C LEU A 115 -15.63 -0.94 0.00
N ALA A 116 -16.05 -1.99 -0.72
CA ALA A 116 -15.14 -2.79 -1.53
C ALA A 116 -14.48 -1.98 -2.66
N ARG A 117 -15.25 -1.15 -3.37
CA ARG A 117 -14.75 -0.34 -4.49
C ARG A 117 -13.72 0.69 -4.04
N HIS A 118 -13.95 1.32 -2.88
CA HIS A 118 -13.09 2.35 -2.31
C HIS A 118 -12.03 1.79 -1.36
N ARG A 119 -12.02 0.47 -1.12
CA ARG A 119 -11.18 -0.22 -0.11
C ARG A 119 -11.28 0.41 1.28
N LEU A 120 -12.51 0.70 1.68
CA LEU A 120 -12.81 1.26 2.99
C LEU A 120 -13.02 0.13 4.00
N VAL A 121 -12.57 0.38 5.22
CA VAL A 121 -12.60 -0.55 6.33
C VAL A 121 -13.51 0.02 7.42
N ARG A 122 -14.43 -0.83 7.92
CA ARG A 122 -15.33 -0.45 9.01
C ARG A 122 -14.59 -0.53 10.35
N ARG A 123 -15.07 0.20 11.35
CA ARG A 123 -14.55 0.13 12.72
C ARG A 123 -14.67 -1.26 13.32
N ALA A 124 -15.71 -2.02 12.99
CA ALA A 124 -15.84 -3.41 13.43
C ALA A 124 -14.68 -4.28 12.94
N ASP A 125 -14.21 -4.08 11.71
CA ASP A 125 -13.04 -4.79 11.18
C ASP A 125 -11.75 -4.41 11.92
N ILE A 126 -11.57 -3.10 12.20
CA ILE A 126 -10.41 -2.60 12.95
C ILE A 126 -10.44 -3.14 14.39
N ALA A 127 -11.62 -3.20 15.01
CA ALA A 127 -11.81 -3.74 16.35
C ALA A 127 -11.52 -5.25 16.45
N ALA A 128 -11.50 -5.98 15.32
CA ALA A 128 -11.12 -7.39 15.28
C ALA A 128 -9.60 -7.62 15.29
N LEU A 129 -8.79 -6.58 15.02
CA LEU A 129 -7.33 -6.70 14.93
C LEU A 129 -6.68 -7.25 16.21
N PRO A 130 -7.01 -6.81 17.44
CA PRO A 130 -6.36 -7.33 18.64
C PRO A 130 -6.57 -8.85 18.80
N THR A 131 -7.79 -9.33 18.54
CA THR A 131 -8.10 -10.78 18.58
C THR A 131 -7.29 -11.54 17.55
N TRP A 132 -7.20 -11.03 16.32
CA TRP A 132 -6.41 -11.65 15.25
C TRP A 132 -4.90 -11.66 15.56
N LEU A 133 -4.36 -10.56 16.09
CA LEU A 133 -2.96 -10.48 16.54
C LEU A 133 -2.68 -11.47 17.69
N GLY A 134 -3.66 -11.69 18.57
CA GLY A 134 -3.58 -12.71 19.63
C GLY A 134 -3.58 -14.13 19.08
N GLN A 135 -4.37 -14.42 18.04
CA GLN A 135 -4.33 -15.72 17.33
C GLN A 135 -2.98 -15.97 16.65
N LEU A 136 -2.30 -14.90 16.21
CA LEU A 136 -0.94 -14.95 15.68
C LEU A 136 0.14 -15.07 16.78
N GLY A 137 -0.20 -14.83 18.05
CA GLY A 137 0.72 -14.85 19.19
C GLY A 137 1.65 -13.64 19.26
N ILE A 138 1.24 -12.49 18.70
CA ILE A 138 2.04 -11.26 18.61
C ILE A 138 1.31 -10.02 19.18
N ASP A 139 0.21 -10.23 19.90
CA ASP A 139 -0.60 -9.18 20.55
C ASP A 139 0.18 -8.33 21.55
N THR A 140 1.25 -8.88 22.12
CA THR A 140 2.15 -8.18 23.04
C THR A 140 3.28 -7.41 22.34
N SER A 141 3.39 -7.47 21.01
CA SER A 141 4.45 -6.78 20.27
C SER A 141 4.32 -5.26 20.41
N PRO A 142 5.41 -4.54 20.76
CA PRO A 142 5.38 -3.08 20.90
C PRO A 142 5.09 -2.35 19.58
N VAL A 143 5.28 -3.02 18.43
CA VAL A 143 5.03 -2.47 17.09
C VAL A 143 3.58 -2.00 16.91
N PHE A 144 2.62 -2.60 17.63
CA PHE A 144 1.19 -2.30 17.49
C PHE A 144 0.64 -1.34 18.56
N GLN A 145 1.49 -0.78 19.42
CA GLN A 145 1.04 0.14 20.49
C GLN A 145 0.46 1.45 19.94
N CYS A 146 0.89 1.87 18.76
CA CYS A 146 0.39 3.07 18.09
C CYS A 146 0.03 2.72 16.65
N LEU A 147 -1.25 2.65 16.36
CA LEU A 147 -1.77 2.43 15.00
C LEU A 147 -2.34 3.75 14.47
N SER A 148 -1.79 4.25 13.37
CA SER A 148 -2.52 5.22 12.56
C SER A 148 -3.68 4.53 11.83
N LEU A 149 -4.59 5.32 11.26
CA LEU A 149 -5.69 4.77 10.47
C LEU A 149 -5.19 3.98 9.25
N ASP A 150 -4.13 4.45 8.60
CA ASP A 150 -3.52 3.76 7.45
C ASP A 150 -2.89 2.41 7.87
N ASP A 151 -2.21 2.37 9.02
CA ASP A 151 -1.68 1.13 9.60
C ASP A 151 -2.80 0.11 9.87
N ALA A 152 -3.90 0.56 10.47
CA ALA A 152 -5.04 -0.28 10.79
C ALA A 152 -5.72 -0.83 9.52
N VAL A 153 -5.87 0.01 8.48
CA VAL A 153 -6.42 -0.41 7.19
C VAL A 153 -5.51 -1.47 6.54
N ALA A 154 -4.20 -1.24 6.51
CA ALA A 154 -3.24 -2.20 5.95
C ALA A 154 -3.23 -3.54 6.70
N LEU A 155 -3.34 -3.52 8.03
CA LEU A 155 -3.45 -4.74 8.84
C LEU A 155 -4.77 -5.48 8.59
N VAL A 156 -5.90 -4.78 8.42
CA VAL A 156 -7.18 -5.43 8.07
C VAL A 156 -7.11 -6.04 6.68
N GLU A 157 -6.50 -5.36 5.70
CA GLU A 157 -6.28 -5.93 4.38
C GLU A 157 -5.42 -7.20 4.46
N LEU A 158 -4.35 -7.18 5.27
CA LEU A 158 -3.54 -8.37 5.50
C LEU A 158 -4.34 -9.50 6.15
N MET A 159 -5.09 -9.22 7.22
CA MET A 159 -5.95 -10.17 7.92
C MET A 159 -6.91 -10.88 6.95
N ARG A 160 -7.50 -10.14 6.00
CA ARG A 160 -8.42 -10.69 4.99
C ARG A 160 -7.75 -11.60 3.96
N THR A 161 -6.44 -11.45 3.76
CA THR A 161 -5.67 -12.27 2.80
C THR A 161 -5.05 -13.52 3.41
N VAL A 162 -4.95 -13.60 4.74
CA VAL A 162 -4.36 -14.74 5.44
C VAL A 162 -5.39 -15.88 5.55
N PRO A 163 -5.08 -17.09 5.05
CA PRO A 163 -5.98 -18.23 5.18
C PRO A 163 -6.21 -18.59 6.65
N SER A 164 -7.47 -18.58 7.09
CA SER A 164 -7.86 -19.15 8.38
C SER A 164 -8.35 -20.58 8.15
N GLN A 165 -7.81 -21.57 8.86
CA GLN A 165 -8.37 -22.93 8.80
C GLN A 165 -9.66 -22.95 9.64
N ARG A 166 -10.77 -23.31 9.00
CA ARG A 166 -11.98 -23.69 9.74
C ARG A 166 -11.68 -25.01 10.45
N SER A 167 -11.73 -24.99 11.77
CA SER A 167 -11.76 -26.24 12.53
C SER A 167 -12.99 -27.06 12.11
N ALA A 168 -12.85 -28.39 12.08
CA ALA A 168 -13.96 -29.31 11.85
C ALA A 168 -15.02 -29.23 12.95
N ASP A 169 -14.63 -28.72 14.13
CA ASP A 169 -15.52 -28.48 15.25
C ASP A 169 -16.12 -27.07 15.16
N ALA A 170 -17.44 -26.97 15.01
CA ALA A 170 -18.17 -25.70 14.90
C ALA A 170 -18.02 -24.77 16.12
N ASN A 171 -17.51 -25.29 17.25
CA ASN A 171 -17.28 -24.56 18.49
C ASN A 171 -15.78 -24.25 18.76
N ALA A 172 -14.87 -24.75 17.94
CA ALA A 172 -13.45 -24.44 18.09
C ALA A 172 -13.13 -23.14 17.33
N ALA A 173 -12.37 -22.25 17.97
CA ALA A 173 -11.84 -21.07 17.29
C ALA A 173 -11.06 -21.51 16.04
N PRO A 174 -11.17 -20.78 14.91
CA PRO A 174 -10.36 -21.06 13.73
C PRO A 174 -8.89 -21.10 14.13
N ASP A 175 -8.22 -22.23 13.87
CA ASP A 175 -6.80 -22.36 14.17
C ASP A 175 -6.00 -21.68 13.06
N THR A 176 -5.03 -20.86 13.47
CA THR A 176 -4.18 -20.17 12.51
C THR A 176 -3.02 -21.09 12.13
N PRO A 177 -2.82 -21.38 10.83
CA PRO A 177 -1.79 -22.33 10.38
C PRO A 177 -0.43 -22.01 11.00
N ALA A 178 0.31 -23.05 11.42
CA ALA A 178 1.61 -22.88 12.06
C ALA A 178 2.59 -22.03 11.23
N GLU A 179 2.55 -22.17 9.91
CA GLU A 179 3.36 -21.36 8.97
C GLU A 179 3.00 -19.87 9.00
N THR A 180 1.72 -19.55 9.21
CA THR A 180 1.25 -18.17 9.33
C THR A 180 1.74 -17.57 10.65
N ARG A 181 1.66 -18.33 11.76
CA ARG A 181 2.22 -17.92 13.05
C ARG A 181 3.73 -17.73 12.99
N ALA A 182 4.45 -18.62 12.31
CA ALA A 182 5.90 -18.47 12.10
C ALA A 182 6.24 -17.19 11.29
N SER A 183 5.46 -16.91 10.23
CA SER A 183 5.63 -15.69 9.44
C SER A 183 5.34 -14.42 10.23
N ALA A 184 4.33 -14.46 11.09
CA ALA A 184 3.98 -13.35 11.98
C ALA A 184 5.06 -13.14 13.05
N ALA A 185 5.59 -14.20 13.66
CA ALA A 185 6.69 -14.12 14.62
C ALA A 185 7.97 -13.52 14.00
N PHE A 186 8.32 -13.97 12.78
CA PHE A 186 9.44 -13.39 12.01
C PHE A 186 9.21 -11.89 11.77
N ALA A 187 8.04 -11.52 11.24
CA ALA A 187 7.73 -10.13 10.93
C ALA A 187 7.73 -9.24 12.17
N ALA A 188 7.21 -9.71 13.30
CA ALA A 188 7.17 -8.97 14.55
C ALA A 188 8.57 -8.73 15.14
N ALA A 189 9.53 -9.64 14.92
CA ALA A 189 10.91 -9.46 15.36
C ALA A 189 11.67 -8.41 14.54
N GLU A 190 11.46 -8.40 13.22
CA GLU A 190 12.20 -7.54 12.29
C GLU A 190 11.56 -6.15 12.12
N ALA A 191 10.24 -6.01 12.27
CA ALA A 191 9.53 -4.75 12.07
C ALA A 191 9.79 -3.71 13.16
N ARG A 192 9.73 -2.43 12.76
CA ARG A 192 9.71 -1.25 13.65
C ARG A 192 8.42 -0.45 13.52
N THR A 193 7.60 -0.73 12.50
CA THR A 193 6.28 -0.14 12.28
C THR A 193 5.25 -1.19 11.84
N PRO A 194 3.94 -0.94 12.01
CA PRO A 194 2.90 -1.85 11.52
C PRO A 194 2.97 -2.11 10.01
N MET A 195 3.29 -1.09 9.21
CA MET A 195 3.48 -1.26 7.76
C MET A 195 4.66 -2.17 7.41
N GLU A 196 5.77 -2.07 8.14
CA GLU A 196 6.90 -3.00 7.98
C GLU A 196 6.51 -4.43 8.37
N PHE A 197 5.71 -4.60 9.43
CA PHE A 197 5.17 -5.90 9.80
C PHE A 197 4.36 -6.52 8.65
N VAL A 198 3.49 -5.73 8.01
CA VAL A 198 2.70 -6.20 6.86
C VAL A 198 3.61 -6.69 5.72
N ASP A 199 4.66 -5.93 5.40
CA ASP A 199 5.59 -6.30 4.34
C ASP A 199 6.42 -7.53 4.69
N TYR A 200 6.97 -7.59 5.92
CA TYR A 200 7.81 -8.71 6.35
C TYR A 200 7.03 -10.01 6.52
N MET A 201 5.76 -9.92 6.93
CA MET A 201 4.89 -11.10 6.97
C MET A 201 4.68 -11.66 5.56
N ARG A 202 4.41 -10.80 4.57
CA ARG A 202 4.27 -11.20 3.17
C ARG A 202 5.60 -11.68 2.58
N PHE A 203 6.72 -11.07 2.96
CA PHE A 203 8.06 -11.45 2.53
C PHE A 203 8.37 -12.88 2.98
N HIS A 204 8.14 -13.16 4.26
CA HIS A 204 8.34 -14.49 4.82
C HIS A 204 7.40 -15.51 4.19
N GLN A 205 6.12 -15.19 3.97
CA GLN A 205 5.18 -16.07 3.27
C GLN A 205 5.63 -16.44 1.85
N VAL A 206 6.18 -15.48 1.09
CA VAL A 206 6.73 -15.73 -0.26
C VAL A 206 7.93 -16.68 -0.19
N LEU A 207 8.80 -16.52 0.80
CA LEU A 207 9.93 -17.43 1.00
C LEU A 207 9.50 -18.81 1.50
N SER A 208 8.52 -18.90 2.40
CA SER A 208 7.92 -20.16 2.85
C SER A 208 7.35 -20.95 1.68
N ALA A 209 6.59 -20.30 0.79
CA ALA A 209 6.06 -20.94 -0.42
C ALA A 209 7.16 -21.46 -1.37
N ARG A 210 8.41 -20.96 -1.22
CA ARG A 210 9.60 -21.41 -1.97
C ARG A 210 10.50 -22.36 -1.18
N ASN A 211 10.09 -22.79 0.02
CA ASN A 211 10.90 -23.59 0.96
C ASN A 211 12.20 -22.89 1.40
N LEU A 212 12.19 -21.56 1.50
CA LEU A 212 13.33 -20.71 1.89
C LEU A 212 13.11 -19.95 3.21
N ALA A 213 12.06 -20.29 3.98
CA ALA A 213 11.74 -19.63 5.25
C ALA A 213 12.93 -19.57 6.23
N ALA A 214 13.70 -20.66 6.34
CA ALA A 214 14.87 -20.74 7.22
C ALA A 214 15.99 -19.76 6.85
N GLN A 215 16.01 -19.24 5.62
CA GLN A 215 17.01 -18.28 5.14
C GLN A 215 16.48 -16.84 5.19
N ALA A 216 15.23 -16.62 5.58
CA ALA A 216 14.55 -15.33 5.46
C ALA A 216 15.32 -14.18 6.14
N GLN A 217 15.87 -14.41 7.33
CA GLN A 217 16.64 -13.40 8.05
C GLN A 217 17.93 -13.04 7.33
N THR A 218 18.71 -14.04 6.92
CA THR A 218 19.96 -13.85 6.17
C THR A 218 19.71 -13.10 4.86
N LEU A 219 18.65 -13.49 4.12
CA LEU A 219 18.27 -12.84 2.87
C LEU A 219 17.82 -11.40 3.08
N LEU A 220 17.04 -11.15 4.12
CA LEU A 220 16.59 -9.81 4.47
C LEU A 220 17.80 -8.92 4.78
N HIS A 221 18.69 -9.35 5.68
CA HIS A 221 19.85 -8.56 6.10
C HIS A 221 20.88 -8.36 4.98
N ALA A 222 20.98 -9.28 4.02
CA ALA A 222 21.79 -9.08 2.82
C ALA A 222 21.14 -8.09 1.83
N THR A 223 19.81 -8.02 1.79
CA THR A 223 19.08 -7.17 0.83
C THR A 223 18.95 -5.73 1.31
N LEU A 224 18.75 -5.50 2.61
CA LEU A 224 18.46 -4.17 3.17
C LEU A 224 19.54 -3.11 2.85
N PRO A 225 20.86 -3.37 2.98
CA PRO A 225 21.90 -2.39 2.68
C PRO A 225 21.87 -1.88 1.24
N GLU A 226 21.53 -2.75 0.29
CA GLU A 226 21.48 -2.42 -1.13
C GLU A 226 20.25 -1.56 -1.49
N LEU A 227 19.21 -1.57 -0.65
CA LEU A 227 17.97 -0.83 -0.89
C LEU A 227 18.04 0.64 -0.44
N PHE A 228 19.04 1.06 0.32
CA PHE A 228 19.16 2.47 0.76
C PHE A 228 19.21 3.46 -0.41
N GLY A 229 19.92 3.10 -1.48
CA GLY A 229 19.96 3.90 -2.71
C GLY A 229 18.63 3.96 -3.48
N SER A 230 17.63 3.19 -3.07
CA SER A 230 16.31 3.07 -3.71
C SER A 230 15.17 3.55 -2.80
N LEU A 231 15.43 4.49 -1.88
CA LEU A 231 14.40 5.14 -1.05
C LEU A 231 13.98 6.53 -1.55
N GLU A 232 14.59 7.01 -2.63
CA GLU A 232 14.29 8.35 -3.14
C GLU A 232 13.03 8.39 -4.01
N GLY A 233 12.31 9.51 -3.93
CA GLY A 233 11.17 9.80 -4.78
C GLY A 233 10.91 11.30 -4.88
N PRO A 234 10.21 11.76 -5.93
CA PRO A 234 9.86 13.16 -6.03
C PRO A 234 8.85 13.55 -4.94
N GLN A 235 9.05 14.72 -4.34
CA GLN A 235 8.18 15.26 -3.31
C GLN A 235 7.24 16.32 -3.89
N LEU A 236 5.96 16.19 -3.59
CA LEU A 236 4.90 17.12 -3.96
C LEU A 236 4.26 17.74 -2.74
N ARG A 237 3.70 18.94 -2.93
CA ARG A 237 2.92 19.63 -1.92
C ARG A 237 1.42 19.46 -2.20
N GLY A 238 0.67 19.11 -1.17
CA GLY A 238 -0.78 18.95 -1.25
C GLY A 238 -1.19 17.65 -1.94
N LEU A 239 -2.41 17.64 -2.46
CA LEU A 239 -3.01 16.49 -3.15
C LEU A 239 -2.93 16.71 -4.67
N PRO A 240 -1.95 16.12 -5.36
CA PRO A 240 -1.73 16.33 -6.79
C PRO A 240 -2.78 15.62 -7.63
N THR A 241 -3.11 16.21 -8.77
CA THR A 241 -3.93 15.54 -9.79
C THR A 241 -3.17 14.35 -10.39
N PRO A 242 -3.86 13.33 -10.94
CA PRO A 242 -3.20 12.19 -11.58
C PRO A 242 -2.20 12.61 -12.67
N ASP A 243 -2.56 13.61 -13.49
CA ASP A 243 -1.70 14.12 -14.55
C ASP A 243 -0.42 14.78 -13.99
N THR A 244 -0.55 15.49 -12.86
CA THR A 244 0.60 16.09 -12.18
C THR A 244 1.57 15.01 -11.71
N VAL A 245 1.06 13.90 -11.16
CA VAL A 245 1.90 12.77 -10.72
C VAL A 245 2.64 12.15 -11.89
N VAL A 246 1.96 11.90 -13.03
CA VAL A 246 2.63 11.38 -14.22
C VAL A 246 3.72 12.32 -14.72
N GLN A 247 3.43 13.62 -14.79
CA GLN A 247 4.39 14.60 -15.27
C GLN A 247 5.63 14.65 -14.37
N VAL A 248 5.43 14.68 -13.05
CA VAL A 248 6.52 14.72 -12.07
C VAL A 248 7.39 13.47 -12.16
N VAL A 249 6.79 12.30 -12.35
CA VAL A 249 7.54 11.04 -12.54
C VAL A 249 8.33 11.06 -13.85
N ARG A 250 7.77 11.61 -14.92
CA ARG A 250 8.49 11.79 -16.20
C ARG A 250 9.67 12.75 -16.05
N ASP A 251 9.47 13.88 -15.37
CA ASP A 251 10.51 14.87 -15.15
C ASP A 251 11.63 14.34 -14.25
N TRP A 252 11.28 13.54 -13.23
CA TRP A 252 12.23 12.82 -12.38
C TRP A 252 13.11 11.87 -13.20
N TYR A 253 12.48 11.10 -14.08
CA TYR A 253 13.18 10.18 -14.96
C TYR A 253 14.06 10.90 -15.99
N ALA A 254 13.60 12.03 -16.54
CA ALA A 254 14.39 12.85 -17.46
C ALA A 254 15.68 13.39 -16.81
N GLN A 255 15.71 13.52 -15.47
CA GLN A 255 16.90 13.86 -14.69
C GLN A 255 17.81 12.65 -14.41
N SER A 256 17.57 11.50 -15.05
CA SER A 256 18.27 10.23 -14.82
C SER A 256 18.19 9.72 -13.38
N ARG A 257 17.13 10.11 -12.65
CA ARG A 257 16.88 9.64 -11.29
C ARG A 257 15.91 8.46 -11.30
N GLN A 258 16.21 7.46 -10.49
CA GLN A 258 15.34 6.30 -10.34
C GLN A 258 14.26 6.58 -9.31
N LEU A 259 13.07 6.05 -9.56
CA LEU A 259 11.99 6.02 -8.57
C LEU A 259 12.23 4.85 -7.60
N GLY A 260 12.33 5.16 -6.32
CA GLY A 260 12.50 4.22 -5.23
C GLY A 260 11.19 3.77 -4.58
N PHE A 261 11.33 3.06 -3.46
CA PHE A 261 10.23 2.57 -2.62
C PHE A 261 10.00 3.50 -1.43
N SER A 262 8.78 3.47 -0.87
CA SER A 262 8.44 4.25 0.33
C SER A 262 9.20 3.81 1.59
N ARG A 263 9.66 2.55 1.61
CA ARG A 263 10.33 1.94 2.77
C ARG A 263 11.14 0.71 2.34
N LEU A 264 12.16 0.38 3.13
CA LEU A 264 13.08 -0.74 2.85
C LEU A 264 12.34 -2.09 2.85
N SER A 265 11.41 -2.30 3.79
CA SER A 265 10.62 -3.53 3.89
C SER A 265 9.83 -3.83 2.62
N LEU A 266 9.26 -2.80 1.99
CA LEU A 266 8.52 -2.91 0.74
C LEU A 266 9.45 -3.26 -0.42
N GLY A 267 10.61 -2.61 -0.50
CA GLY A 267 11.64 -2.95 -1.48
C GLY A 267 12.06 -4.43 -1.37
N ALA A 268 12.36 -4.91 -0.16
CA ALA A 268 12.73 -6.30 0.10
C ALA A 268 11.61 -7.26 -0.31
N LEU A 269 10.35 -6.94 0.00
CA LEU A 269 9.18 -7.70 -0.43
C LEU A 269 9.09 -7.78 -1.96
N ARG A 270 9.23 -6.66 -2.67
CA ARG A 270 9.14 -6.64 -4.14
C ARG A 270 10.29 -7.40 -4.80
N MET A 271 11.49 -7.36 -4.22
CA MET A 271 12.61 -8.18 -4.69
C MET A 271 12.25 -9.66 -4.70
N VAL A 272 11.80 -10.21 -3.57
CA VAL A 272 11.45 -11.64 -3.54
C VAL A 272 10.22 -11.95 -4.38
N GLN A 273 9.23 -11.04 -4.47
CA GLN A 273 8.00 -11.29 -5.23
C GLN A 273 8.17 -11.21 -6.75
N ARG A 274 9.00 -10.29 -7.26
CA ARG A 274 8.94 -9.87 -8.67
C ARG A 274 10.21 -10.10 -9.48
N THR A 275 11.38 -10.22 -8.85
CA THR A 275 12.66 -10.26 -9.58
C THR A 275 13.24 -11.66 -9.75
N GLY A 276 12.54 -12.68 -9.25
CA GLY A 276 13.01 -14.07 -9.23
C GLY A 276 14.16 -14.31 -8.25
N TYR A 277 14.59 -13.28 -7.49
CA TYR A 277 15.65 -13.36 -6.49
C TYR A 277 15.24 -14.28 -5.32
N PRO A 278 15.96 -15.38 -5.07
CA PRO A 278 15.74 -16.23 -3.90
C PRO A 278 16.89 -16.17 -2.89
N GLY A 279 17.91 -15.33 -3.14
CA GLY A 279 19.19 -15.33 -2.42
C GLY A 279 20.38 -15.60 -3.32
N GLY A 280 21.44 -14.80 -3.15
CA GLY A 280 22.65 -14.80 -3.98
C GLY A 280 23.64 -13.74 -3.54
N SER A 281 24.76 -13.60 -4.26
CA SER A 281 25.80 -12.62 -3.96
C SER A 281 25.30 -11.18 -4.11
N GLU A 282 25.90 -10.21 -3.40
CA GLU A 282 25.56 -8.76 -3.49
C GLU A 282 25.33 -8.22 -4.91
N PRO A 283 26.18 -8.52 -5.93
CA PRO A 283 25.96 -8.02 -7.30
C PRO A 283 24.66 -8.50 -7.94
N ASP A 284 24.09 -9.61 -7.48
CA ASP A 284 22.82 -10.14 -7.99
C ASP A 284 21.62 -9.31 -7.50
N VAL A 285 21.67 -8.82 -6.25
CA VAL A 285 20.62 -7.97 -5.65
C VAL A 285 20.54 -6.64 -6.39
N ARG A 286 21.67 -5.94 -6.54
CA ARG A 286 21.73 -4.64 -7.19
C ARG A 286 21.28 -4.71 -8.65
N THR A 287 21.70 -5.76 -9.35
CA THR A 287 21.31 -5.98 -10.75
C THR A 287 19.82 -6.26 -10.87
N ALA A 288 19.26 -7.13 -10.03
CA ALA A 288 17.83 -7.45 -10.04
C ALA A 288 16.97 -6.22 -9.69
N LEU A 289 17.39 -5.44 -8.69
CA LEU A 289 16.76 -4.20 -8.28
C LEU A 289 16.76 -3.17 -9.42
N TRP A 290 17.94 -2.92 -10.02
CA TRP A 290 18.08 -1.99 -11.13
C TRP A 290 17.20 -2.38 -12.33
N ARG A 291 17.14 -3.67 -12.68
CA ARG A 291 16.27 -4.17 -13.75
C ARG A 291 14.80 -3.93 -13.44
N TYR A 292 14.38 -4.21 -12.22
CA TYR A 292 13.00 -4.04 -11.78
C TYR A 292 12.56 -2.57 -11.82
N THR A 293 13.34 -1.68 -11.21
CA THR A 293 13.02 -0.24 -11.16
C THR A 293 13.08 0.41 -12.55
N THR A 294 14.04 0.00 -13.39
CA THR A 294 14.14 0.48 -14.77
C THR A 294 12.95 0.02 -15.60
N ALA A 295 12.54 -1.24 -15.49
CA ALA A 295 11.36 -1.74 -16.21
C ALA A 295 10.07 -1.01 -15.79
N ALA A 296 9.90 -0.77 -14.48
CA ALA A 296 8.80 0.04 -13.97
C ALA A 296 8.83 1.46 -14.56
N GLN A 297 9.98 2.13 -14.59
CA GLN A 297 10.12 3.49 -15.14
C GLN A 297 9.83 3.58 -16.63
N ILE A 298 10.23 2.58 -17.42
CA ILE A 298 9.90 2.50 -18.85
C ILE A 298 8.37 2.46 -19.04
N LEU A 299 7.65 1.70 -18.20
CA LEU A 299 6.19 1.72 -18.20
C LEU A 299 5.65 3.09 -17.79
N LEU A 300 6.12 3.65 -16.69
CA LEU A 300 5.61 4.90 -16.14
C LEU A 300 5.75 6.06 -17.13
N SER A 301 6.85 6.14 -17.87
CA SER A 301 7.05 7.15 -18.91
C SER A 301 6.06 7.01 -20.08
N SER A 302 5.64 5.78 -20.38
CA SER A 302 4.80 5.41 -21.54
C SER A 302 3.33 5.09 -21.20
N ALA A 303 2.92 5.27 -19.94
CA ALA A 303 1.58 4.95 -19.48
C ALA A 303 0.51 5.78 -20.21
N THR A 304 -0.59 5.13 -20.57
CA THR A 304 -1.71 5.73 -21.34
C THR A 304 -2.93 5.99 -20.47
N SER A 305 -3.06 5.27 -19.35
CA SER A 305 -4.17 5.39 -18.42
C SER A 305 -3.67 5.42 -16.99
N VAL A 306 -4.29 6.26 -16.18
CA VAL A 306 -3.99 6.44 -14.76
C VAL A 306 -5.30 6.40 -14.00
N SER A 307 -5.40 5.49 -13.03
CA SER A 307 -6.47 5.50 -12.05
C SER A 307 -5.90 5.94 -10.71
N ALA A 308 -6.52 6.91 -10.07
CA ALA A 308 -6.13 7.37 -8.74
C ALA A 308 -7.16 6.95 -7.70
N ARG A 309 -6.68 6.53 -6.54
CA ARG A 309 -7.49 6.19 -5.38
C ARG A 309 -6.85 6.77 -4.14
N MET A 310 -7.58 7.64 -3.46
CA MET A 310 -7.21 8.15 -2.15
C MET A 310 -7.52 7.13 -1.05
N GLY A 311 -6.64 7.02 -0.06
CA GLY A 311 -6.81 6.22 1.15
C GLY A 311 -7.90 6.78 2.05
N GLN A 312 -8.35 5.96 3.00
CA GLN A 312 -9.39 6.33 3.97
C GLN A 312 -8.99 7.54 4.85
N ASP A 313 -7.68 7.73 5.03
CA ASP A 313 -7.08 8.84 5.75
C ASP A 313 -7.13 10.19 5.01
N GLY A 314 -7.48 10.18 3.71
CA GLY A 314 -7.56 11.37 2.87
C GLY A 314 -6.20 12.03 2.57
N ARG A 315 -5.09 11.35 2.86
CA ARG A 315 -3.73 11.90 2.71
C ARG A 315 -2.83 11.01 1.87
N THR A 316 -3.02 9.71 1.92
CA THR A 316 -2.33 8.78 1.02
C THR A 316 -3.11 8.60 -0.27
N CYS A 317 -2.40 8.43 -1.38
CA CYS A 317 -3.00 8.14 -2.68
C CYS A 317 -2.24 7.01 -3.38
N SER A 318 -2.97 6.05 -3.94
CA SER A 318 -2.42 5.08 -4.88
C SER A 318 -2.78 5.48 -6.31
N TYR A 319 -1.80 5.46 -7.21
CA TYR A 319 -1.97 5.70 -8.64
C TYR A 319 -1.62 4.43 -9.41
N GLU A 320 -2.60 3.82 -10.06
CA GLU A 320 -2.41 2.66 -10.90
C GLU A 320 -2.24 3.12 -12.35
N LEU A 321 -1.07 2.82 -12.92
CA LEU A 321 -0.72 3.11 -14.31
C LEU A 321 -0.70 1.79 -15.08
N ARG A 322 -1.41 1.76 -16.21
CA ARG A 322 -1.53 0.56 -17.04
C ARG A 322 -1.06 0.80 -18.47
N ARG A 323 -0.38 -0.21 -19.02
CA ARG A 323 -0.04 -0.33 -20.44
C ARG A 323 -0.14 -1.79 -20.87
N GLY A 324 -1.20 -2.14 -21.61
CA GLY A 324 -1.47 -3.53 -21.96
C GLY A 324 -1.70 -4.39 -20.71
N THR A 325 -0.93 -5.46 -20.57
CA THR A 325 -0.94 -6.36 -19.40
C THR A 325 -0.04 -5.89 -18.26
N GLN A 326 0.82 -4.89 -18.50
CA GLN A 326 1.73 -4.37 -17.50
C GLN A 326 1.03 -3.33 -16.60
N VAL A 327 1.33 -3.39 -15.32
CA VAL A 327 0.75 -2.50 -14.31
C VAL A 327 1.86 -2.01 -13.38
N ALA A 328 1.91 -0.70 -13.15
CA ALA A 328 2.68 -0.11 -12.06
C ALA A 328 1.74 0.60 -11.09
N VAL A 329 1.99 0.45 -9.80
CA VAL A 329 1.28 1.16 -8.75
C VAL A 329 2.27 2.09 -8.09
N LEU A 330 1.93 3.39 -8.07
CA LEU A 330 2.64 4.40 -7.31
C LEU A 330 1.87 4.72 -6.04
N CYS A 331 2.58 5.08 -4.99
CA CYS A 331 2.01 5.59 -3.76
C CYS A 331 2.52 7.03 -3.52
N LEU A 332 1.60 7.93 -3.18
CA LEU A 332 1.89 9.21 -2.54
C LEU A 332 1.65 9.04 -1.05
N ASP A 333 2.68 9.23 -0.26
CA ASP A 333 2.58 9.13 1.20
C ASP A 333 2.06 10.43 1.85
N ARG A 334 1.86 10.38 3.17
CA ARG A 334 1.40 11.52 3.97
C ARG A 334 2.36 12.72 4.00
N HIS A 335 3.62 12.51 3.59
CA HIS A 335 4.68 13.51 3.51
C HIS A 335 4.84 14.08 2.09
N GLY A 336 4.01 13.61 1.15
CA GLY A 336 3.98 14.05 -0.23
C GLY A 336 5.03 13.39 -1.12
N VAL A 337 5.67 12.30 -0.68
CA VAL A 337 6.67 11.58 -1.49
C VAL A 337 5.98 10.57 -2.38
N ILE A 338 6.24 10.64 -3.69
CA ILE A 338 5.82 9.61 -4.63
C ILE A 338 6.86 8.49 -4.66
N SER A 339 6.42 7.25 -4.51
CA SER A 339 7.25 6.06 -4.57
C SER A 339 6.59 4.96 -5.38
N LEU A 340 7.40 4.00 -5.83
CA LEU A 340 6.94 2.77 -6.45
C LEU A 340 6.39 1.84 -5.37
N ASP A 341 5.12 1.44 -5.49
CA ASP A 341 4.50 0.46 -4.61
C ASP A 341 4.57 -0.95 -5.18
N ASP A 342 4.23 -1.15 -6.46
CA ASP A 342 4.36 -2.43 -7.16
C ASP A 342 4.55 -2.23 -8.66
N PHE A 343 5.11 -3.24 -9.31
CA PHE A 343 5.25 -3.33 -10.75
C PHE A 343 5.13 -4.79 -11.17
N ILE A 344 4.22 -5.02 -12.10
CA ILE A 344 3.93 -6.32 -12.71
C ILE A 344 4.35 -6.22 -14.17
N ALA A 345 5.44 -6.90 -14.51
CA ALA A 345 5.89 -7.04 -15.88
C ALA A 345 4.95 -7.96 -16.68
N ASP A 346 4.99 -7.83 -18.00
CA ASP A 346 4.18 -8.64 -18.91
C ASP A 346 4.61 -10.11 -18.78
N THR A 347 3.69 -10.97 -18.36
CA THR A 347 3.93 -12.42 -18.26
C THR A 347 3.65 -13.14 -19.57
N SER A 348 3.47 -12.43 -20.68
CA SER A 348 3.38 -13.08 -21.99
C SER A 348 4.69 -13.83 -22.26
N PRO A 349 4.67 -15.18 -22.37
CA PRO A 349 5.87 -15.92 -22.70
C PRO A 349 6.35 -15.41 -24.05
N ALA A 350 7.61 -14.97 -24.12
CA ALA A 350 8.25 -14.66 -25.38
C ALA A 350 8.11 -15.89 -26.27
N THR A 351 7.20 -15.84 -27.24
CA THR A 351 7.14 -16.80 -28.33
C THR A 351 8.53 -16.73 -28.95
N GLN A 352 9.33 -17.76 -28.70
CA GLN A 352 10.57 -17.96 -29.44
C GLN A 352 10.17 -17.95 -30.91
N SER A 353 10.45 -16.85 -31.58
CA SER A 353 10.46 -16.75 -33.03
C SER A 353 11.60 -17.63 -33.51
N GLY A 354 11.33 -18.94 -33.54
CA GLY A 354 12.10 -19.90 -34.28
C GLY A 354 12.08 -19.47 -35.74
N GLY A 355 13.13 -18.76 -36.15
CA GLY A 355 13.39 -18.45 -37.55
C GLY A 355 13.65 -19.74 -38.30
N THR A 356 12.62 -20.33 -38.89
CA THR A 356 12.75 -21.30 -39.96
C THR A 356 12.96 -20.55 -41.27
N SER A 357 14.22 -20.39 -41.68
CA SER A 357 14.60 -20.21 -43.07
C SER A 357 14.87 -21.61 -43.66
N GLY A 358 14.10 -22.01 -44.68
CA GLY A 358 14.37 -23.21 -45.50
C GLY A 358 15.62 -23.02 -46.38
N ALA A 359 16.21 -24.01 -47.04
CA ALA A 359 15.89 -25.39 -47.40
C ALA A 359 17.21 -26.03 -47.95
N PRO A 360 17.22 -27.06 -48.82
CA PRO A 360 16.88 -28.48 -48.66
C PRO A 360 18.10 -29.42 -48.89
N GLY A 361 17.98 -30.72 -48.55
CA GLY A 361 18.70 -31.79 -49.28
C GLY A 361 19.44 -32.86 -48.46
N ALA A 362 19.05 -34.12 -48.73
CA ALA A 362 19.82 -35.38 -48.66
C ALA A 362 20.21 -35.99 -47.30
N ALA A 363 19.70 -37.21 -47.07
CA ALA A 363 20.23 -38.24 -46.16
C ALA A 363 21.33 -39.07 -46.89
N PRO A 364 21.96 -40.13 -46.31
CA PRO A 364 21.90 -40.66 -44.93
C PRO A 364 23.28 -41.05 -44.31
N ALA A 365 23.23 -41.52 -43.05
CA ALA A 365 23.95 -42.69 -42.49
C ALA A 365 24.93 -42.50 -41.31
N SER A 366 24.62 -43.28 -40.27
CA SER A 366 25.49 -44.07 -39.39
C SER A 366 26.15 -43.45 -38.13
N GLY A 367 25.86 -44.09 -36.99
CA GLY A 367 26.90 -44.51 -36.04
C GLY A 367 26.94 -43.83 -34.66
N GLY A 368 26.78 -44.62 -33.59
CA GLY A 368 27.60 -44.43 -32.39
C GLY A 368 26.91 -44.19 -31.03
N LYS A 369 26.49 -45.29 -30.40
CA LYS A 369 26.65 -45.68 -28.97
C LYS A 369 26.68 -44.63 -27.82
N ARG A 370 25.82 -44.93 -26.84
CA ARG A 370 25.78 -44.51 -25.42
C ARG A 370 26.93 -45.06 -24.55
N ALA A 371 27.03 -44.46 -23.35
CA ALA A 371 27.66 -44.86 -22.07
C ALA A 371 29.00 -44.14 -21.79
N GLY A 372 29.28 -43.59 -20.60
CA GLY A 372 28.61 -43.57 -19.31
C GLY A 372 29.37 -42.68 -18.30
N THR A 373 28.83 -42.58 -17.07
CA THR A 373 29.50 -42.63 -15.74
C THR A 373 30.85 -41.91 -15.53
N SER A 374 31.22 -41.29 -14.40
CA SER A 374 30.73 -41.17 -13.01
C SER A 374 31.89 -40.52 -12.21
N GLY A 375 31.60 -39.89 -11.07
CA GLY A 375 32.57 -39.59 -9.99
C GLY A 375 33.27 -38.24 -10.15
N GLY A 376 33.47 -37.42 -9.13
CA GLY A 376 33.45 -37.64 -7.68
C GLY A 376 34.65 -36.85 -7.09
N ALA A 377 34.49 -36.38 -5.86
CA ALA A 377 35.52 -35.86 -4.93
C ALA A 377 35.48 -34.34 -4.63
N GLN A 378 34.80 -34.01 -3.52
CA GLN A 378 35.31 -33.16 -2.42
C GLN A 378 36.47 -33.89 -1.71
N PRO A 379 37.34 -33.26 -0.85
CA PRO A 379 36.90 -32.47 0.31
C PRO A 379 37.86 -31.37 0.88
N GLN A 380 37.31 -30.61 1.86
CA GLN A 380 37.97 -30.03 3.08
C GLN A 380 39.06 -28.95 2.89
N THR A 381 39.30 -27.92 3.73
CA THR A 381 39.19 -27.67 5.19
C THR A 381 39.36 -26.16 5.45
N ALA A 382 38.54 -25.52 6.31
CA ALA A 382 38.82 -25.03 7.68
C ALA A 382 39.76 -23.80 7.86
N ALA A 383 39.24 -22.76 8.55
CA ALA A 383 39.80 -22.09 9.75
C ALA A 383 39.65 -20.55 9.77
N SER A 384 38.94 -20.04 10.78
CA SER A 384 39.05 -18.66 11.34
C SER A 384 40.31 -18.55 12.24
N PRO A 385 40.75 -17.36 12.72
CA PRO A 385 40.05 -16.66 13.82
C PRO A 385 40.18 -15.10 13.91
N SER A 386 39.23 -14.50 14.63
CA SER A 386 39.34 -13.44 15.66
C SER A 386 40.12 -12.13 15.42
N ALA A 387 39.43 -10.98 15.57
CA ALA A 387 39.89 -9.85 16.39
C ALA A 387 38.71 -8.92 16.75
N ALA A 388 38.61 -8.59 18.05
CA ALA A 388 37.71 -7.61 18.65
C ALA A 388 38.37 -6.21 18.73
N LEU A 389 37.55 -5.17 18.94
CA LEU A 389 37.79 -3.82 19.53
C LEU A 389 36.66 -2.90 19.02
N ASP A 390 35.65 -2.55 19.82
CA ASP A 390 35.57 -1.53 20.89
C ASP A 390 34.97 -0.20 20.40
N ASP A 391 33.96 0.24 21.17
CA ASP A 391 33.45 1.59 21.42
C ASP A 391 33.29 2.61 20.27
N PHE A 392 32.06 3.09 20.07
CA PHE A 392 31.78 4.55 20.14
C PHE A 392 30.29 4.82 20.37
N ALA A 393 29.98 5.22 21.61
CA ALA A 393 28.72 5.81 22.01
C ALA A 393 28.80 7.34 21.92
N LEU A 394 27.93 7.97 21.13
CA LEU A 394 27.51 9.39 21.17
C LEU A 394 26.14 9.40 20.45
N GLY A 395 24.98 9.70 21.03
CA GLY A 395 24.68 10.64 22.10
C GLY A 395 24.39 12.00 21.50
N TYR A 396 23.16 12.23 20.99
CA TYR A 396 22.56 13.57 20.94
C TYR A 396 21.03 13.48 20.92
N ALA A 397 20.45 13.94 22.03
CA ALA A 397 19.07 14.37 22.16
C ALA A 397 19.00 15.89 21.96
N ALA A 398 17.97 16.35 21.25
CA ALA A 398 17.21 17.58 21.51
C ALA A 398 15.99 17.58 20.56
#